data_AF-A0A9W9C1V7-F1
#
_entry.id   AF-A0A9W9C1V7-F1
#
_cell.length_a   1.000
_cell.length_b   1.000
_cell.length_c   1.000
_cell.angle_alpha   90.00
_cell.angle_beta   90.00
_cell.angle_gamma   90.00
#
_symmetry.space_group_name_H-M   'P 1'
#
loop_
_entity.id
_entity.type
_entity.pdbx_description
1 polymer ?
#
loop_
_entity_poly.entity_id
_entity_poly.type
_entity_poly.pdbx_seq_one_letter_code
_entity_poly.pdbx_strand_id
1 'polypeptide(L)'
;MGVYYETIPDSLIPWIKKQQMLLVGTAPLASDGHINISPKGGEDFFGVLSPTQFWYMDLTGSGVETHAHLHEPDNGRICVMFMAFTGPPQIVRIWGDGHVLENGSPEYTAFIADHKVKTIPGSRSIIIVDVHQCATSCGFSVPYYDFVAHRPILNEHFEKKERKFKEGDEKEGMDYYWAWKSARSVDGMPGMKRGVEYAEKNGVKPLRKWKEKAIATVAPTAITRRFLEVLTTLSAAAELAQTSIYAFAKSVPLSGGMVTMLSAEGGAQDSLITESVGSVVDMLASRLGSGRLRTDTRVVGIVQTDNGVVVRAQSGEEFRAAKVIVAVPPPMLTSISFQPPLPEERLRLQENTQMGVVYKAIAVFETPFWRDRFGGECIVLDDPPRGIFDSSSPSDKGPGHLCVLVGGSPARMLDGMSPQARIELLLGPLIELLGAEILKPVEWHEKAWHGDEFCGGGYMAMSKINTLEGLMPMPHERIGDVHWAGTETAAEHSGYIEGAIESGQRAAREIVL
;
A
#
# COMPACT_ATOMS: atom_id res chain seq x y z
N MET A 1 -42.30 -8.41 -9.49
CA MET A 1 -41.70 -7.80 -10.69
C MET A 1 -41.79 -6.29 -10.52
N GLY A 2 -40.76 -5.52 -10.89
CA GLY A 2 -40.85 -4.05 -10.79
C GLY A 2 -41.86 -3.49 -11.81
N VAL A 3 -42.49 -2.36 -11.50
CA VAL A 3 -43.37 -1.64 -12.43
C VAL A 3 -42.66 -0.39 -12.89
N TYR A 4 -42.69 -0.12 -14.20
CA TYR A 4 -42.02 1.01 -14.82
C TYR A 4 -43.05 2.01 -15.37
N TYR A 5 -42.71 3.28 -15.30
CA TYR A 5 -43.51 4.42 -15.73
C TYR A 5 -42.61 5.39 -16.49
N GLU A 6 -43.15 6.08 -17.49
CA GLU A 6 -42.43 7.13 -18.23
C GLU A 6 -42.30 8.42 -17.40
N THR A 7 -43.24 8.65 -16.48
CA THR A 7 -43.26 9.81 -15.57
C THR A 7 -43.46 9.38 -14.12
N ILE A 8 -43.31 10.30 -13.16
CA ILE A 8 -43.67 10.07 -11.76
C ILE A 8 -45.20 10.01 -11.67
N PRO A 9 -45.81 8.87 -11.27
CA PRO A 9 -47.25 8.78 -11.10
C PRO A 9 -47.73 9.67 -9.93
N ASP A 10 -48.86 10.35 -10.10
CA ASP A 10 -49.46 11.21 -9.07
C ASP A 10 -49.70 10.46 -7.75
N SER A 11 -50.01 9.16 -7.85
CA SER A 11 -50.22 8.29 -6.69
C SER A 11 -48.96 8.06 -5.85
N LEU A 12 -47.76 8.20 -6.42
CA LEU A 12 -46.48 8.04 -5.71
C LEU A 12 -46.00 9.32 -5.04
N ILE A 13 -46.36 10.50 -5.55
CA ILE A 13 -45.86 11.80 -5.06
C ILE A 13 -46.07 11.97 -3.54
N PRO A 14 -47.26 11.69 -2.96
CA PRO A 14 -47.46 11.79 -1.52
C PRO A 14 -46.56 10.85 -0.71
N TRP A 15 -46.25 9.67 -1.23
CA TRP A 15 -45.37 8.72 -0.55
C TRP A 15 -43.90 9.15 -0.63
N ILE A 16 -43.45 9.63 -1.79
CA ILE A 16 -42.09 10.14 -1.99
C ILE A 16 -41.82 11.31 -1.03
N LYS A 17 -42.75 12.28 -0.95
CA LYS A 17 -42.61 13.45 -0.07
C LYS A 17 -42.57 13.13 1.43
N LYS A 18 -42.99 11.94 1.85
CA LYS A 18 -42.94 11.51 3.26
C LYS A 18 -41.58 10.91 3.65
N GLN A 19 -40.73 10.57 2.68
CA GLN A 19 -39.44 9.94 2.96
C GLN A 19 -38.47 10.95 3.58
N GLN A 20 -37.73 10.49 4.58
CA GLN A 20 -36.80 11.32 5.36
C GLN A 20 -35.40 11.40 4.74
N MET A 21 -35.14 10.56 3.74
CA MET A 21 -33.86 10.45 3.05
C MET A 21 -34.08 9.99 1.62
N LEU A 22 -33.25 10.47 0.71
CA LEU A 22 -33.09 9.96 -0.65
C LEU A 22 -31.64 9.54 -0.90
N LEU A 23 -31.43 8.64 -1.84
CA LEU A 23 -30.10 8.24 -2.31
C LEU A 23 -29.91 8.74 -3.74
N VAL A 24 -28.82 9.47 -3.97
CA VAL A 24 -28.45 9.99 -5.29
C VAL A 24 -27.33 9.14 -5.87
N GLY A 25 -27.61 8.47 -6.98
CA GLY A 25 -26.65 7.76 -7.82
C GLY A 25 -26.24 8.59 -9.03
N THR A 26 -24.93 8.75 -9.27
CA THR A 26 -24.37 9.38 -10.48
C THR A 26 -23.07 8.65 -10.86
N ALA A 27 -22.68 8.66 -12.11
CA ALA A 27 -21.43 8.05 -12.56
C ALA A 27 -20.82 8.86 -13.70
N PRO A 28 -19.48 8.95 -13.81
CA PRO A 28 -18.84 9.57 -14.95
C PRO A 28 -19.01 8.71 -16.21
N LEU A 29 -18.74 9.28 -17.38
CA LEU A 29 -18.69 8.54 -18.65
C LEU A 29 -17.45 7.67 -18.75
N ALA A 30 -16.35 8.09 -18.09
CA ALA A 30 -15.12 7.30 -18.01
C ALA A 30 -15.38 5.91 -17.43
N SER A 31 -14.96 4.87 -18.16
CA SER A 31 -15.17 3.47 -17.76
C SER A 31 -14.45 3.07 -16.46
N ASP A 32 -13.44 3.85 -16.05
CA ASP A 32 -12.67 3.63 -14.83
C ASP A 32 -13.00 4.64 -13.71
N GLY A 33 -13.97 5.53 -13.93
CA GLY A 33 -14.37 6.53 -12.95
C GLY A 33 -15.28 5.95 -11.86
N HIS A 34 -15.30 6.60 -10.69
CA HIS A 34 -16.03 6.09 -9.54
C HIS A 34 -17.52 6.41 -9.64
N ILE A 35 -18.34 5.39 -9.47
CA ILE A 35 -19.79 5.58 -9.26
C ILE A 35 -19.99 6.21 -7.89
N ASN A 36 -20.79 7.29 -7.85
CA ASN A 36 -21.15 7.98 -6.62
C ASN A 36 -22.56 7.59 -6.18
N ILE A 37 -22.71 7.21 -4.91
CA ILE A 37 -23.99 7.02 -4.24
C ILE A 37 -23.98 7.86 -2.95
N SER A 38 -24.84 8.87 -2.88
CA SER A 38 -24.83 9.83 -1.79
C SER A 38 -26.21 9.91 -1.11
N PRO A 39 -26.32 9.55 0.19
CA PRO A 39 -27.54 9.81 0.95
C PRO A 39 -27.70 11.30 1.21
N LYS A 40 -28.91 11.80 0.99
CA LYS A 40 -29.32 13.18 1.28
C LYS A 40 -30.56 13.16 2.16
N GLY A 41 -30.59 14.03 3.16
CA GLY A 41 -31.72 14.18 4.05
C GLY A 41 -31.74 15.56 4.67
N GLY A 42 -32.92 15.98 5.08
CA GLY A 42 -33.20 17.29 5.69
C GLY A 42 -34.61 17.75 5.32
N GLU A 43 -35.12 18.68 6.11
CA GLU A 43 -36.46 19.22 5.96
C GLU A 43 -36.55 20.10 4.71
N ASP A 44 -37.60 19.92 3.91
CA ASP A 44 -37.89 20.72 2.71
C ASP A 44 -36.77 20.72 1.64
N PHE A 45 -35.95 19.67 1.59
CA PHE A 45 -34.83 19.54 0.64
C PHE A 45 -35.19 18.83 -0.66
N PHE A 46 -36.46 18.51 -0.89
CA PHE A 46 -36.93 17.85 -2.10
C PHE A 46 -38.30 18.38 -2.50
N GLY A 47 -38.52 18.60 -3.79
CA GLY A 47 -39.81 19.01 -4.32
C GLY A 47 -40.07 18.45 -5.72
N VAL A 48 -41.33 18.10 -6.00
CA VAL A 48 -41.78 17.68 -7.34
C VAL A 48 -42.40 18.90 -8.01
N LEU A 49 -41.91 19.26 -9.19
CA LEU A 49 -42.35 20.41 -9.99
C LEU A 49 -43.46 19.99 -10.96
N SER A 50 -43.30 18.82 -11.57
CA SER A 50 -44.26 18.20 -12.48
C SER A 50 -44.07 16.66 -12.47
N PRO A 51 -44.93 15.88 -13.15
CA PRO A 51 -44.70 14.44 -13.31
C PRO A 51 -43.36 14.11 -13.99
N THR A 52 -42.77 15.04 -14.73
CA THR A 52 -41.51 14.87 -15.47
C THR A 52 -40.35 15.64 -14.87
N GLN A 53 -40.51 16.32 -13.73
CA GLN A 53 -39.45 17.14 -13.17
C GLN A 53 -39.54 17.27 -11.65
N PHE A 54 -38.40 17.13 -10.98
CA PHE A 54 -38.26 17.37 -9.56
C PHE A 54 -36.94 18.06 -9.24
N TRP A 55 -36.77 18.51 -8.01
CA TRP A 55 -35.53 19.09 -7.52
C TRP A 55 -35.17 18.55 -6.14
N TYR A 56 -33.89 18.63 -5.81
CA TYR A 56 -33.43 18.50 -4.43
C TYR A 56 -32.31 19.49 -4.11
N MET A 57 -32.22 19.87 -2.84
CA MET A 57 -31.14 20.71 -2.31
C MET A 57 -29.89 19.87 -2.10
N ASP A 58 -28.78 20.26 -2.71
CA ASP A 58 -27.47 19.69 -2.41
C ASP A 58 -26.72 20.61 -1.45
N LEU A 59 -26.41 20.09 -0.26
CA LEU A 59 -25.63 20.80 0.74
C LEU A 59 -24.13 20.60 0.51
N THR A 60 -23.36 21.57 0.99
CA THR A 60 -21.91 21.52 0.98
C THR A 60 -21.42 20.37 1.86
N GLY A 61 -20.40 19.67 1.38
CA GLY A 61 -19.71 18.63 2.13
C GLY A 61 -18.30 18.40 1.58
N SER A 62 -17.63 17.37 2.06
CA SER A 62 -16.31 16.99 1.56
C SER A 62 -16.34 16.41 0.14
N GLY A 63 -17.47 15.83 -0.29
CA GLY A 63 -17.69 15.30 -1.64
C GLY A 63 -18.34 16.31 -2.60
N VAL A 64 -18.12 16.13 -3.91
CA VAL A 64 -18.68 16.97 -5.00
C VAL A 64 -18.95 16.17 -6.30
N GLU A 65 -19.07 14.86 -6.16
CA GLU A 65 -19.08 13.90 -7.27
C GLU A 65 -20.31 14.09 -8.16
N THR A 66 -21.48 14.33 -7.58
CA THR A 66 -22.70 14.64 -8.35
C THR A 66 -22.49 15.85 -9.26
N HIS A 67 -21.91 16.95 -8.77
CA HIS A 67 -21.63 18.10 -9.63
C HIS A 67 -20.67 17.72 -10.76
N ALA A 68 -19.59 17.00 -10.42
CA ALA A 68 -18.57 16.64 -11.39
C ALA A 68 -19.11 15.74 -12.51
N HIS A 69 -19.99 14.79 -12.19
CA HIS A 69 -20.62 13.93 -13.18
C HIS A 69 -21.67 14.68 -14.00
N LEU A 70 -22.46 15.57 -13.39
CA LEU A 70 -23.48 16.35 -14.12
C LEU A 70 -22.89 17.46 -14.99
N HIS A 71 -21.73 18.01 -14.61
CA HIS A 71 -21.00 18.98 -15.44
C HIS A 71 -20.15 18.33 -16.53
N GLU A 72 -19.96 17.00 -16.49
CA GLU A 72 -19.30 16.27 -17.56
C GLU A 72 -20.13 16.41 -18.85
N PRO A 73 -19.52 16.87 -19.96
CA PRO A 73 -20.23 17.02 -21.23
C PRO A 73 -20.94 15.73 -21.63
N ASP A 74 -22.19 15.85 -22.08
CA ASP A 74 -23.02 14.75 -22.56
C ASP A 74 -23.31 13.62 -21.54
N ASN A 75 -23.08 13.86 -20.24
CA ASN A 75 -23.41 12.87 -19.21
C ASN A 75 -24.81 13.08 -18.63
N GLY A 76 -25.00 14.05 -17.72
CA GLY A 76 -26.30 14.35 -17.10
C GLY A 76 -26.95 13.23 -16.27
N ARG A 77 -26.49 11.97 -16.38
CA ARG A 77 -27.19 10.80 -15.83
C ARG A 77 -27.26 10.84 -14.31
N ILE A 78 -28.48 10.73 -13.80
CA ILE A 78 -28.76 10.66 -12.37
C ILE A 78 -29.87 9.64 -12.08
N CYS A 79 -29.72 8.93 -10.96
CA CYS A 79 -30.74 8.06 -10.40
C CYS A 79 -31.02 8.52 -8.96
N VAL A 80 -32.27 8.80 -8.63
CA VAL A 80 -32.70 9.11 -7.26
C VAL A 80 -33.57 7.98 -6.75
N MET A 81 -33.20 7.42 -5.59
CA MET A 81 -33.88 6.30 -4.97
C MET A 81 -34.45 6.65 -3.61
N PHE A 82 -35.69 6.21 -3.38
CA PHE A 82 -36.43 6.28 -2.13
C PHE A 82 -36.76 4.89 -1.62
N MET A 83 -36.78 4.68 -0.31
CA MET A 83 -37.06 3.38 0.32
C MET A 83 -37.97 3.56 1.53
N ALA A 84 -38.97 2.69 1.66
CA ALA A 84 -39.75 2.58 2.89
C ALA A 84 -38.90 1.93 3.99
N PHE A 85 -38.69 2.66 5.08
CA PHE A 85 -38.15 2.12 6.33
C PHE A 85 -39.24 1.87 7.38
N THR A 86 -40.45 2.36 7.14
CA THR A 86 -41.63 2.14 7.97
C THR A 86 -42.83 1.80 7.09
N GLY A 87 -43.82 1.11 7.65
CA GLY A 87 -45.02 0.71 6.92
C GLY A 87 -44.75 -0.35 5.83
N PRO A 88 -45.61 -0.45 4.80
CA PRO A 88 -45.45 -1.42 3.73
C PRO A 88 -44.13 -1.23 2.95
N PRO A 89 -43.41 -2.33 2.62
CA PRO A 89 -42.12 -2.23 1.94
C PRO A 89 -42.30 -1.74 0.49
N GLN A 90 -41.49 -0.75 0.11
CA GLN A 90 -41.53 -0.15 -1.22
C GLN A 90 -40.21 0.55 -1.52
N ILE A 91 -39.74 0.42 -2.76
CA ILE A 91 -38.61 1.17 -3.31
C ILE A 91 -39.10 1.91 -4.55
N VAL A 92 -38.79 3.20 -4.66
CA VAL A 92 -38.99 4.00 -5.87
C VAL A 92 -37.64 4.44 -6.41
N ARG A 93 -37.39 4.23 -7.71
CA ARG A 93 -36.22 4.75 -8.43
C ARG A 93 -36.70 5.68 -9.52
N ILE A 94 -36.04 6.82 -9.66
CA ILE A 94 -36.34 7.81 -10.69
C ILE A 94 -35.03 8.10 -11.44
N TRP A 95 -35.02 7.84 -12.73
CA TRP A 95 -33.91 8.13 -13.63
C TRP A 95 -34.23 9.36 -14.47
N GLY A 96 -33.20 10.15 -14.71
CA GLY A 96 -33.33 11.40 -15.43
C GLY A 96 -31.99 12.02 -15.77
N ASP A 97 -32.09 13.22 -16.29
CA ASP A 97 -30.99 14.10 -16.64
C ASP A 97 -30.93 15.25 -15.63
N GLY A 98 -29.80 15.39 -14.96
CA GLY A 98 -29.59 16.30 -13.85
C GLY A 98 -28.93 17.61 -14.27
N HIS A 99 -29.46 18.73 -13.76
CA HIS A 99 -28.95 20.07 -13.96
C HIS A 99 -28.60 20.74 -12.64
N VAL A 100 -27.42 21.36 -12.57
CA VAL A 100 -26.91 22.01 -11.36
C VAL A 100 -27.17 23.51 -11.43
N LEU A 101 -27.98 24.04 -10.52
CA LEU A 101 -28.09 25.47 -10.24
C LEU A 101 -27.20 25.81 -9.04
N GLU A 102 -26.02 26.36 -9.28
CA GLU A 102 -25.05 26.64 -8.20
C GLU A 102 -25.42 27.91 -7.42
N ASN A 103 -25.20 27.89 -6.11
CA ASN A 103 -25.43 29.05 -5.25
C ASN A 103 -24.66 30.28 -5.76
N GLY A 104 -25.38 31.38 -5.96
CA GLY A 104 -24.86 32.65 -6.48
C GLY A 104 -25.04 32.85 -7.98
N SER A 105 -25.53 31.84 -8.71
CA SER A 105 -25.99 32.02 -10.08
C SER A 105 -27.35 32.72 -10.14
N PRO A 106 -27.65 33.51 -11.20
CA PRO A 106 -28.97 34.11 -11.40
C PRO A 106 -30.12 33.09 -11.36
N GLU A 107 -29.89 31.90 -11.94
CA GLU A 107 -30.86 30.82 -12.02
C GLU A 107 -31.16 30.23 -10.64
N TYR A 108 -30.15 30.05 -9.80
CA TYR A 108 -30.34 29.62 -8.41
C TYR A 108 -31.17 30.65 -7.64
N THR A 109 -30.83 31.93 -7.73
CA THR A 109 -31.55 33.00 -7.02
C THR A 109 -33.02 33.08 -7.45
N ALA A 110 -33.29 33.00 -8.75
CA ALA A 110 -34.65 32.97 -9.28
C ALA A 110 -35.42 31.75 -8.77
N PHE A 111 -34.82 30.56 -8.86
CA PHE A 111 -35.46 29.31 -8.44
C PHE A 111 -35.87 29.33 -6.96
N ILE A 112 -34.96 29.78 -6.08
CA ILE A 112 -35.21 29.89 -4.65
C ILE A 112 -36.38 30.84 -4.36
N ALA A 113 -36.46 31.98 -5.06
CA ALA A 113 -37.54 32.96 -4.88
C ALA A 113 -38.89 32.41 -5.36
N ASP A 114 -38.93 31.85 -6.58
CA ASP A 114 -40.16 31.36 -7.22
C ASP A 114 -40.78 30.18 -6.45
N HIS A 115 -39.93 29.28 -5.94
CA HIS A 115 -40.37 28.06 -5.25
C HIS A 115 -40.34 28.20 -3.73
N LYS A 116 -39.97 29.38 -3.20
CA LYS A 116 -39.89 29.70 -1.76
C LYS A 116 -39.03 28.68 -0.98
N VAL A 117 -37.92 28.26 -1.56
CA VAL A 117 -37.04 27.25 -0.97
C VAL A 117 -36.25 27.86 0.17
N LYS A 118 -36.26 27.22 1.34
CA LYS A 118 -35.46 27.67 2.48
C LYS A 118 -33.99 27.28 2.28
N THR A 119 -33.10 28.28 2.26
CA THR A 119 -31.65 28.06 2.23
C THR A 119 -31.03 28.25 3.61
N ILE A 120 -30.00 27.46 3.91
CA ILE A 120 -29.16 27.56 5.11
C ILE A 120 -27.69 27.77 4.72
N PRO A 121 -26.82 28.20 5.66
CA PRO A 121 -25.38 28.21 5.44
C PRO A 121 -24.91 26.85 4.92
N GLY A 122 -24.13 26.86 3.84
CA GLY A 122 -23.70 25.64 3.15
C GLY A 122 -24.67 25.09 2.10
N SER A 123 -25.81 25.72 1.82
CA SER A 123 -26.64 25.36 0.65
C SER A 123 -25.84 25.57 -0.64
N ARG A 124 -25.40 24.49 -1.28
CA ARG A 124 -24.42 24.55 -2.38
C ARG A 124 -25.08 24.74 -3.74
N SER A 125 -26.17 24.01 -3.98
CA SER A 125 -26.88 24.06 -5.25
C SER A 125 -28.29 23.50 -5.13
N ILE A 126 -29.15 23.86 -6.09
CA ILE A 126 -30.35 23.09 -6.40
C ILE A 126 -29.99 22.16 -7.56
N ILE A 127 -30.29 20.87 -7.42
CA ILE A 127 -30.20 19.91 -8.52
C ILE A 127 -31.61 19.70 -9.05
N ILE A 128 -31.84 20.09 -10.30
CA ILE A 128 -33.08 19.81 -11.04
C ILE A 128 -32.89 18.52 -11.81
N VAL A 129 -33.90 17.67 -11.86
CA VAL A 129 -33.85 16.40 -12.61
C VAL A 129 -35.04 16.34 -13.53
N ASP A 130 -34.75 16.26 -14.83
CA ASP A 130 -35.72 15.96 -15.88
C ASP A 130 -35.89 14.45 -15.99
N VAL A 131 -37.08 13.97 -15.66
CA VAL A 131 -37.39 12.55 -15.51
C VAL A 131 -37.73 11.94 -16.86
N HIS A 132 -37.03 10.84 -17.18
CA HIS A 132 -37.38 10.01 -18.33
C HIS A 132 -37.87 8.61 -17.92
N GLN A 133 -37.68 8.19 -16.66
CA GLN A 133 -38.20 6.91 -16.18
C GLN A 133 -38.39 6.88 -14.65
N CYS A 134 -39.48 6.28 -14.19
CA CYS A 134 -39.73 5.97 -12.79
C CYS A 134 -40.03 4.47 -12.65
N ALA A 135 -39.57 3.84 -11.57
CA ALA A 135 -39.92 2.45 -11.28
C ALA A 135 -40.18 2.19 -9.80
N THR A 136 -41.09 1.26 -9.54
CA THR A 136 -41.36 0.72 -8.21
C THR A 136 -40.87 -0.71 -8.08
N SER A 137 -40.42 -1.10 -6.89
CA SER A 137 -40.09 -2.48 -6.55
C SER A 137 -40.43 -2.81 -5.09
N CYS A 138 -40.58 -4.10 -4.78
CA CYS A 138 -41.22 -4.56 -3.55
C CYS A 138 -40.40 -4.37 -2.27
N GLY A 139 -39.07 -4.28 -2.34
CA GLY A 139 -38.23 -3.98 -1.18
C GLY A 139 -38.34 -4.96 0.00
N PHE A 140 -38.73 -6.22 -0.21
CA PHE A 140 -39.03 -7.17 0.87
C PHE A 140 -37.86 -7.48 1.83
N SER A 141 -36.63 -7.21 1.42
CA SER A 141 -35.43 -7.38 2.24
C SER A 141 -34.95 -6.07 2.89
N VAL A 142 -35.62 -4.93 2.65
CA VAL A 142 -35.26 -3.65 3.27
C VAL A 142 -35.69 -3.69 4.74
N PRO A 143 -34.76 -3.50 5.69
CA PRO A 143 -35.09 -3.58 7.11
C PRO A 143 -35.93 -2.37 7.56
N TYR A 144 -36.67 -2.55 8.64
CA TYR A 144 -37.34 -1.46 9.32
C TYR A 144 -36.33 -0.57 10.05
N TYR A 145 -36.54 0.74 10.00
CA TYR A 145 -35.86 1.72 10.84
C TYR A 145 -36.84 2.78 11.32
N ASP A 146 -36.75 3.13 12.60
CA ASP A 146 -37.48 4.27 13.14
C ASP A 146 -36.71 5.57 12.87
N PHE A 147 -37.41 6.55 12.30
CA PHE A 147 -36.86 7.89 12.18
C PHE A 147 -36.90 8.59 13.55
N VAL A 148 -35.72 8.99 14.04
CA VAL A 148 -35.60 9.74 15.30
C VAL A 148 -35.59 11.24 15.03
N ALA A 149 -34.61 11.72 14.24
CA ALA A 149 -34.45 13.12 13.84
C ALA A 149 -33.39 13.25 12.73
N HIS A 150 -33.35 14.40 12.06
CA HIS A 150 -32.22 14.79 11.21
C HIS A 150 -31.01 15.20 12.06
N ARG A 151 -29.79 14.91 11.57
CA ARG A 151 -28.54 15.27 12.27
C ARG A 151 -28.24 16.77 12.09
N PRO A 152 -28.01 17.55 13.17
CA PRO A 152 -27.76 18.99 13.05
C PRO A 152 -26.30 19.34 12.70
N ILE A 153 -25.38 18.38 12.84
CA ILE A 153 -23.92 18.58 12.77
C ILE A 153 -23.47 19.35 11.51
N LEU A 154 -24.03 19.02 10.35
CA LEU A 154 -23.63 19.67 9.10
C LEU A 154 -24.06 21.14 9.07
N ASN A 155 -25.29 21.41 9.53
CA ASN A 155 -25.86 22.76 9.57
C ASN A 155 -25.09 23.61 10.59
N GLU A 156 -24.89 23.10 11.81
CA GLU A 156 -24.11 23.76 12.86
C GLU A 156 -22.67 24.07 12.40
N HIS A 157 -22.05 23.15 11.64
CA HIS A 157 -20.71 23.34 11.09
C HIS A 157 -20.65 24.55 10.16
N PHE A 158 -21.58 24.67 9.21
CA PHE A 158 -21.57 25.77 8.25
C PHE A 158 -22.12 27.09 8.82
N GLU A 159 -23.05 27.04 9.78
CA GLU A 159 -23.46 28.22 10.55
C GLU A 159 -22.28 28.82 11.32
N LYS A 160 -21.47 27.96 11.97
CA LYS A 160 -20.26 28.40 12.67
C LYS A 160 -19.23 29.02 11.71
N LYS A 161 -19.03 28.44 10.53
CA LYS A 161 -18.14 28.98 9.51
C LYS A 161 -18.61 30.33 8.99
N GLU A 162 -19.90 30.45 8.67
CA GLU A 162 -20.48 31.70 8.20
C GLU A 162 -20.35 32.81 9.25
N ARG A 163 -20.58 32.49 10.54
CA ARG A 163 -20.36 33.44 11.64
C ARG A 163 -18.92 33.94 11.68
N LYS A 164 -17.93 33.04 11.66
CA LYS A 164 -16.51 33.42 11.67
C LYS A 164 -16.11 34.25 10.46
N PHE A 165 -16.66 33.93 9.28
CA PHE A 165 -16.45 34.72 8.07
C PHE A 165 -16.99 36.15 8.24
N LYS A 166 -18.20 36.30 8.79
CA LYS A 166 -18.79 37.61 9.13
C LYS A 166 -18.01 38.37 10.21
N GLU A 167 -17.31 37.66 11.10
CA GLU A 167 -16.39 38.21 12.10
C GLU A 167 -15.00 38.60 11.53
N GLY A 168 -14.74 38.33 10.24
CA GLY A 168 -13.55 38.77 9.53
C GLY A 168 -12.54 37.66 9.17
N ASP A 169 -12.81 36.39 9.48
CA ASP A 169 -11.97 35.28 9.04
C ASP A 169 -12.28 34.87 7.59
N GLU A 170 -11.64 35.54 6.63
CA GLU A 170 -11.86 35.33 5.20
C GLU A 170 -11.67 33.86 4.76
N LYS A 171 -10.82 33.09 5.45
CA LYS A 171 -10.57 31.66 5.14
C LYS A 171 -11.73 30.74 5.52
N GLU A 172 -12.65 31.21 6.35
CA GLU A 172 -13.87 30.48 6.73
C GLU A 172 -15.02 30.72 5.73
N GLY A 173 -14.81 31.58 4.72
CA GLY A 173 -15.79 31.87 3.67
C GLY A 173 -16.14 30.65 2.81
N MET A 174 -17.39 30.62 2.33
CA MET A 174 -17.90 29.51 1.52
C MET A 174 -17.17 29.36 0.19
N ASP A 175 -16.80 30.46 -0.45
CA ASP A 175 -16.04 30.44 -1.71
C ASP A 175 -14.67 29.77 -1.53
N TYR A 176 -13.95 30.12 -0.46
CA TYR A 176 -12.69 29.45 -0.13
C TYR A 176 -12.90 27.97 0.16
N TYR A 177 -13.95 27.62 0.92
CA TYR A 177 -14.27 26.21 1.19
C TYR A 177 -14.56 25.44 -0.11
N TRP A 178 -15.36 25.99 -1.02
CA TRP A 178 -15.69 25.34 -2.27
C TRP A 178 -14.46 25.22 -3.17
N ALA A 179 -13.62 26.25 -3.25
CA ALA A 179 -12.34 26.19 -3.94
C ALA A 179 -11.41 25.09 -3.40
N TRP A 180 -11.33 24.97 -2.07
CA TRP A 180 -10.47 23.98 -1.44
C TRP A 180 -11.04 22.56 -1.50
N LYS A 181 -12.33 22.35 -1.22
CA LYS A 181 -12.94 21.00 -1.03
C LYS A 181 -13.87 20.55 -2.15
N SER A 182 -14.47 21.48 -2.89
CA SER A 182 -15.51 21.21 -3.89
C SER A 182 -15.09 21.51 -5.34
N ALA A 183 -13.89 22.05 -5.58
CA ALA A 183 -13.42 22.32 -6.93
C ALA A 183 -13.07 21.04 -7.72
N ARG A 184 -12.72 19.95 -7.04
CA ARG A 184 -12.35 18.67 -7.67
C ARG A 184 -13.05 17.47 -7.01
N SER A 185 -13.51 16.53 -7.84
CA SER A 185 -14.01 15.22 -7.39
C SER A 185 -12.87 14.31 -6.92
N VAL A 186 -13.20 13.13 -6.38
CA VAL A 186 -12.21 12.08 -6.09
C VAL A 186 -11.40 11.68 -7.33
N ASP A 187 -12.03 11.65 -8.51
CA ASP A 187 -11.35 11.33 -9.77
C ASP A 187 -10.53 12.48 -10.34
N GLY A 188 -10.65 13.68 -9.77
CA GLY A 188 -9.96 14.89 -10.23
C GLY A 188 -10.74 15.68 -11.28
N MET A 189 -11.98 15.29 -11.57
CA MET A 189 -12.86 16.04 -12.49
C MET A 189 -13.24 17.40 -11.88
N PRO A 190 -13.46 18.45 -12.70
CA PRO A 190 -14.05 19.71 -12.22
C PRO A 190 -15.36 19.45 -11.46
N GLY A 191 -15.43 19.93 -10.22
CA GLY A 191 -16.62 19.85 -9.39
C GLY A 191 -17.46 21.12 -9.54
N MET A 192 -17.73 21.81 -8.43
CA MET A 192 -18.50 23.06 -8.42
C MET A 192 -17.77 24.16 -9.21
N LYS A 193 -18.42 24.72 -10.24
CA LYS A 193 -17.86 25.72 -11.16
C LYS A 193 -17.39 26.96 -10.41
N ARG A 194 -18.23 27.51 -9.53
CA ARG A 194 -17.88 28.66 -8.68
C ARG A 194 -16.64 28.40 -7.82
N GLY A 195 -16.50 27.18 -7.30
CA GLY A 195 -15.31 26.76 -6.55
C GLY A 195 -14.06 26.68 -7.42
N VAL A 196 -14.18 26.13 -8.64
CA VAL A 196 -13.08 26.07 -9.62
C VAL A 196 -12.62 27.48 -10.00
N GLU A 197 -13.54 28.37 -10.36
CA GLU A 197 -13.25 29.76 -10.74
C GLU A 197 -12.59 30.53 -9.61
N TYR A 198 -13.09 30.39 -8.37
CA TYR A 198 -12.48 31.03 -7.21
C TYR A 198 -11.08 30.49 -6.92
N ALA A 199 -10.86 29.18 -7.08
CA ALA A 199 -9.55 28.54 -6.89
C ALA A 199 -8.52 29.11 -7.88
N GLU A 200 -8.90 29.23 -9.15
CA GLU A 200 -8.05 29.78 -10.22
C GLU A 200 -7.75 31.26 -10.00
N LYS A 201 -8.79 32.06 -9.68
CA LYS A 201 -8.64 33.50 -9.47
C LYS A 201 -7.80 33.86 -8.24
N ASN A 202 -7.90 33.08 -7.16
CA ASN A 202 -7.29 33.42 -5.86
C ASN A 202 -6.12 32.50 -5.48
N GLY A 203 -5.67 31.61 -6.38
CA GLY A 203 -4.54 30.72 -6.14
C GLY A 203 -4.76 29.67 -5.04
N VAL A 204 -6.02 29.29 -4.76
CA VAL A 204 -6.35 28.27 -3.75
C VAL A 204 -6.09 26.89 -4.36
N LYS A 205 -5.14 26.13 -3.81
CA LYS A 205 -4.88 24.76 -4.27
C LYS A 205 -6.01 23.82 -3.81
N PRO A 206 -6.75 23.18 -4.73
CA PRO A 206 -7.77 22.21 -4.36
C PRO A 206 -7.15 21.05 -3.56
N LEU A 207 -7.90 20.56 -2.57
CA LEU A 207 -7.49 19.41 -1.80
C LEU A 207 -7.41 18.18 -2.71
N ARG A 208 -6.25 17.56 -2.76
CA ARG A 208 -6.08 16.24 -3.37
C ARG A 208 -6.80 15.21 -2.50
N LYS A 209 -7.99 14.79 -2.94
CA LYS A 209 -8.72 13.68 -2.33
C LYS A 209 -7.96 12.39 -2.65
N TRP A 210 -7.66 11.61 -1.61
CA TRP A 210 -6.84 10.41 -1.69
C TRP A 210 -7.26 9.53 -2.86
N LYS A 211 -6.29 9.12 -3.70
CA LYS A 211 -6.45 8.09 -4.72
C LYS A 211 -5.68 6.87 -4.23
N GLU A 212 -6.37 5.79 -3.90
CA GLU A 212 -5.78 4.44 -3.85
C GLU A 212 -5.24 3.99 -5.24
N LYS A 213 -5.46 4.78 -6.30
CA LYS A 213 -4.89 4.61 -7.65
C LYS A 213 -3.41 5.02 -7.80
N ALA A 214 -2.63 5.19 -6.73
CA ALA A 214 -1.21 5.52 -6.88
C ALA A 214 -0.46 4.48 -7.70
N ILE A 215 -0.82 3.19 -7.62
CA ILE A 215 -0.20 2.13 -8.44
C ILE A 215 -0.80 2.10 -9.85
N ALA A 216 -2.13 2.18 -10.00
CA ALA A 216 -2.80 2.08 -11.32
C ALA A 216 -2.52 3.26 -12.27
N THR A 217 -2.13 4.43 -11.77
CA THR A 217 -1.86 5.61 -12.62
C THR A 217 -0.43 5.63 -13.17
N VAL A 218 0.53 4.98 -12.49
CA VAL A 218 1.93 4.82 -12.96
C VAL A 218 2.17 3.46 -13.60
N ALA A 219 1.35 2.46 -13.28
CA ALA A 219 1.37 1.11 -13.83
C ALA A 219 -0.03 0.73 -14.38
N PRO A 220 -0.45 1.33 -15.51
CA PRO A 220 -1.81 1.21 -16.01
C PRO A 220 -2.16 -0.20 -16.47
N THR A 221 -1.17 -0.95 -16.94
CA THR A 221 -1.36 -2.31 -17.45
C THR A 221 -1.21 -3.36 -16.34
N ALA A 222 -1.91 -4.50 -16.49
CA ALA A 222 -1.74 -5.64 -15.60
C ALA A 222 -0.27 -6.11 -15.54
N ILE A 223 0.44 -6.06 -16.68
CA ILE A 223 1.85 -6.44 -16.75
C ILE A 223 2.76 -5.48 -15.97
N THR A 224 2.49 -4.17 -15.96
CA THR A 224 3.28 -3.23 -15.16
C THR A 224 3.04 -3.42 -13.67
N ARG A 225 1.80 -3.73 -13.24
CA ARG A 225 1.53 -4.05 -11.82
C ARG A 225 2.24 -5.33 -11.41
N ARG A 226 2.12 -6.37 -12.24
CA ARG A 226 2.81 -7.64 -12.02
C ARG A 226 4.32 -7.43 -11.95
N PHE A 227 4.89 -6.63 -12.84
CA PHE A 227 6.31 -6.29 -12.81
C PHE A 227 6.71 -5.62 -11.49
N LEU A 228 5.96 -4.62 -11.01
CA LEU A 228 6.23 -3.96 -9.73
C LEU A 228 6.11 -4.90 -8.52
N GLU A 229 5.11 -5.79 -8.53
CA GLU A 229 4.95 -6.84 -7.51
C GLU A 229 6.17 -7.74 -7.48
N VAL A 230 6.58 -8.27 -8.64
CA VAL A 230 7.74 -9.16 -8.78
C VAL A 230 9.03 -8.45 -8.37
N LEU A 231 9.24 -7.21 -8.80
CA LEU A 231 10.42 -6.42 -8.40
C LEU A 231 10.47 -6.24 -6.89
N THR A 232 9.36 -5.90 -6.25
CA THR A 232 9.31 -5.69 -4.80
C THR A 232 9.54 -7.01 -4.06
N THR A 233 8.88 -8.08 -4.49
CA THR A 233 9.02 -9.42 -3.89
C THR A 233 10.44 -9.96 -4.03
N LEU A 234 11.08 -9.81 -5.19
CA LEU A 234 12.44 -10.30 -5.40
C LEU A 234 13.50 -9.44 -4.69
N SER A 235 13.36 -8.11 -4.72
CA SER A 235 14.36 -7.20 -4.14
C SER A 235 14.37 -7.23 -2.61
N ALA A 236 13.20 -7.39 -1.99
CA ALA A 236 13.06 -7.42 -0.54
C ALA A 236 12.84 -8.82 0.03
N ALA A 237 12.75 -9.85 -0.82
CA ALA A 237 12.27 -11.18 -0.44
C ALA A 237 10.92 -11.11 0.31
N ALA A 238 10.09 -10.13 -0.01
CA ALA A 238 8.95 -9.75 0.81
C ALA A 238 7.69 -10.55 0.47
N GLU A 239 6.98 -11.00 1.51
CA GLU A 239 5.57 -11.37 1.42
C GLU A 239 4.74 -10.06 1.47
N LEU A 240 4.30 -9.56 0.31
CA LEU A 240 3.70 -8.22 0.17
C LEU A 240 2.48 -7.99 1.09
N ALA A 241 1.75 -9.04 1.46
CA ALA A 241 0.62 -8.98 2.37
C ALA A 241 1.02 -8.83 3.86
N GLN A 242 2.28 -9.10 4.20
CA GLN A 242 2.77 -9.11 5.58
C GLN A 242 3.85 -8.04 5.83
N THR A 243 4.45 -7.48 4.78
CA THR A 243 5.53 -6.49 4.87
C THR A 243 5.04 -5.06 4.70
N SER A 244 5.53 -4.14 5.53
CA SER A 244 5.27 -2.72 5.39
C SER A 244 5.94 -2.14 4.13
N ILE A 245 5.14 -1.85 3.11
CA ILE A 245 5.60 -1.17 1.89
C ILE A 245 6.17 0.22 2.21
N TYR A 246 5.65 0.88 3.26
CA TYR A 246 6.22 2.14 3.73
C TYR A 246 7.66 1.97 4.25
N ALA A 247 7.92 0.93 5.04
CA ALA A 247 9.26 0.63 5.53
C ALA A 247 10.22 0.29 4.38
N PHE A 248 9.76 -0.50 3.40
CA PHE A 248 10.54 -0.79 2.18
C PHE A 248 10.87 0.49 1.40
N ALA A 249 9.86 1.34 1.15
CA ALA A 249 10.09 2.61 0.45
C ALA A 249 11.07 3.53 1.20
N LYS A 250 11.14 3.44 2.53
CA LYS A 250 12.08 4.20 3.36
C LYS A 250 13.50 3.62 3.35
N SER A 251 13.69 2.32 3.12
CA SER A 251 15.02 1.72 3.01
C SER A 251 15.67 1.95 1.64
N VAL A 252 14.87 2.11 0.57
CA VAL A 252 15.34 2.30 -0.81
C VAL A 252 16.44 3.38 -0.94
N PRO A 253 16.30 4.60 -0.39
CA PRO A 253 17.36 5.62 -0.50
C PRO A 253 18.67 5.23 0.20
N LEU A 254 18.60 4.42 1.26
CA LEU A 254 19.80 3.94 1.98
C LEU A 254 20.61 2.95 1.15
N SER A 255 19.98 2.31 0.16
CA SER A 255 20.62 1.38 -0.79
C SER A 255 20.95 2.04 -2.14
N GLY A 256 21.10 3.37 -2.18
CA GLY A 256 21.41 4.10 -3.42
C GLY A 256 20.22 4.28 -4.37
N GLY A 257 18.99 3.96 -3.95
CA GLY A 257 17.77 4.11 -4.75
C GLY A 257 17.43 2.87 -5.60
N MET A 258 16.20 2.82 -6.12
CA MET A 258 15.69 1.63 -6.84
C MET A 258 16.48 1.29 -8.10
N VAL A 259 17.01 2.29 -8.83
CA VAL A 259 17.81 2.04 -10.04
C VAL A 259 19.09 1.28 -9.67
N THR A 260 19.81 1.76 -8.66
CA THR A 260 21.02 1.10 -8.14
C THR A 260 20.72 -0.31 -7.65
N MET A 261 19.64 -0.47 -6.88
CA MET A 261 19.23 -1.79 -6.35
C MET A 261 18.91 -2.82 -7.43
N LEU A 262 18.50 -2.40 -8.63
CA LEU A 262 18.04 -3.29 -9.71
C LEU A 262 19.03 -3.42 -10.87
N SER A 263 20.13 -2.65 -10.86
CA SER A 263 21.09 -2.65 -11.96
C SER A 263 22.22 -3.63 -11.69
N ALA A 264 22.57 -4.42 -12.71
CA ALA A 264 23.84 -5.14 -12.76
C ALA A 264 24.98 -4.14 -12.99
N GLU A 265 25.25 -3.75 -14.23
CA GLU A 265 26.33 -2.80 -14.55
C GLU A 265 26.18 -1.47 -13.78
N GLY A 266 27.18 -1.16 -12.94
CA GLY A 266 27.20 0.05 -12.12
C GLY A 266 26.19 0.10 -10.97
N GLY A 267 25.49 -1.01 -10.68
CA GLY A 267 24.53 -1.12 -9.59
C GLY A 267 24.92 -2.15 -8.52
N ALA A 268 23.94 -2.62 -7.76
CA ALA A 268 24.14 -3.52 -6.63
C ALA A 268 24.50 -4.96 -7.04
N GLN A 269 24.28 -5.35 -8.29
CA GLN A 269 24.61 -6.69 -8.81
C GLN A 269 25.84 -6.69 -9.74
N ASP A 270 26.61 -5.60 -9.78
CA ASP A 270 27.69 -5.38 -10.75
C ASP A 270 28.81 -6.44 -10.72
N SER A 271 29.18 -6.89 -9.52
CA SER A 271 30.37 -7.71 -9.32
C SER A 271 30.13 -8.86 -8.34
N LEU A 272 30.73 -10.01 -8.65
CA LEU A 272 30.84 -11.17 -7.77
C LEU A 272 32.31 -11.42 -7.41
N ILE A 273 32.55 -12.03 -6.25
CA ILE A 273 33.88 -12.46 -5.83
C ILE A 273 34.18 -13.82 -6.48
N THR A 274 35.27 -13.91 -7.24
CA THR A 274 35.66 -15.13 -8.00
C THR A 274 35.76 -16.37 -7.13
N GLU A 275 36.28 -16.25 -5.90
CA GLU A 275 36.40 -17.36 -4.95
C GLU A 275 35.19 -17.53 -4.01
N SER A 276 34.08 -16.84 -4.31
CA SER A 276 32.87 -16.68 -3.49
C SER A 276 33.03 -15.76 -2.27
N VAL A 277 31.89 -15.32 -1.73
CA VAL A 277 31.82 -14.61 -0.43
C VAL A 277 32.29 -15.48 0.74
N GLY A 278 32.21 -16.82 0.62
CA GLY A 278 32.67 -17.74 1.67
C GLY A 278 34.16 -17.59 1.99
N SER A 279 35.00 -17.39 0.96
CA SER A 279 36.44 -17.22 1.16
C SER A 279 36.79 -15.95 1.94
N VAL A 280 35.98 -14.89 1.82
CA VAL A 280 36.13 -13.66 2.62
C VAL A 280 35.87 -13.96 4.09
N VAL A 281 34.81 -14.73 4.40
CA VAL A 281 34.47 -15.14 5.76
C VAL A 281 35.59 -16.01 6.35
N ASP A 282 36.09 -16.99 5.59
CA ASP A 282 37.19 -17.86 6.02
C ASP A 282 38.49 -17.08 6.28
N MET A 283 38.78 -16.07 5.44
CA MET A 283 39.93 -15.19 5.62
C MET A 283 39.80 -14.36 6.89
N LEU A 284 38.61 -13.80 7.16
CA LEU A 284 38.36 -13.03 8.38
C LEU A 284 38.47 -13.93 9.63
N ALA A 285 37.89 -15.12 9.59
CA ALA A 285 37.99 -16.11 10.66
C ALA A 285 39.46 -16.48 10.95
N SER A 286 40.25 -16.72 9.90
CA SER A 286 41.67 -17.05 10.03
C SER A 286 42.50 -15.92 10.67
N ARG A 287 42.14 -14.66 10.42
CA ARG A 287 42.82 -13.48 11.02
C ARG A 287 42.55 -13.31 12.51
N LEU A 288 41.45 -13.87 13.05
CA LEU A 288 41.16 -13.81 14.49
C LEU A 288 42.15 -14.63 15.34
N GLY A 289 42.83 -15.61 14.72
CA GLY A 289 43.72 -16.55 15.40
C GLY A 289 42.98 -17.72 16.05
N SER A 290 43.72 -18.78 16.35
CA SER A 290 43.17 -20.03 16.88
C SER A 290 42.44 -19.83 18.21
N GLY A 291 41.24 -20.41 18.34
CA GLY A 291 40.49 -20.45 19.60
C GLY A 291 39.62 -19.23 19.89
N ARG A 292 39.62 -18.20 19.03
CA ARG A 292 38.72 -17.04 19.16
C ARG A 292 37.37 -17.23 18.50
N LEU A 293 37.31 -17.97 17.40
CA LEU A 293 36.06 -18.35 16.74
C LEU A 293 35.53 -19.65 17.39
N ARG A 294 34.27 -19.62 17.81
CA ARG A 294 33.54 -20.77 18.34
C ARG A 294 32.33 -21.05 17.46
N THR A 295 32.42 -22.07 16.61
CA THR A 295 31.26 -22.60 15.86
C THR A 295 30.43 -23.50 16.78
N ASP A 296 29.23 -23.88 16.33
CA ASP A 296 28.34 -24.81 17.07
C ASP A 296 28.02 -24.33 18.51
N THR A 297 28.13 -23.03 18.75
CA THR A 297 27.99 -22.39 20.06
C THR A 297 26.80 -21.43 20.01
N ARG A 298 25.59 -21.99 20.08
CA ARG A 298 24.35 -21.21 20.08
C ARG A 298 24.23 -20.44 21.40
N VAL A 299 24.22 -19.10 21.35
CA VAL A 299 23.92 -18.26 22.50
C VAL A 299 22.43 -18.30 22.82
N VAL A 300 22.07 -18.48 24.09
CA VAL A 300 20.68 -18.54 24.58
C VAL A 300 20.40 -17.52 25.69
N GLY A 301 21.44 -16.88 26.24
CA GLY A 301 21.27 -15.89 27.29
C GLY A 301 22.43 -14.90 27.39
N ILE A 302 22.11 -13.66 27.74
CA ILE A 302 23.06 -12.58 28.03
C ILE A 302 22.66 -11.94 29.36
N VAL A 303 23.54 -12.03 30.35
CA VAL A 303 23.35 -11.46 31.68
C VAL A 303 24.34 -10.32 31.89
N GLN A 304 23.82 -9.11 32.09
CA GLN A 304 24.62 -7.96 32.51
C GLN A 304 24.83 -8.01 34.02
N THR A 305 26.05 -7.70 34.45
CA THR A 305 26.52 -7.71 35.83
C THR A 305 27.23 -6.39 36.12
N ASP A 306 27.56 -6.12 37.38
CA ASP A 306 28.32 -4.91 37.74
C ASP A 306 29.72 -4.84 37.10
N ASN A 307 30.23 -5.96 36.58
CA ASN A 307 31.59 -6.08 36.02
C ASN A 307 31.59 -6.49 34.53
N GLY A 308 30.51 -6.19 33.79
CA GLY A 308 30.35 -6.51 32.37
C GLY A 308 29.28 -7.58 32.14
N VAL A 309 29.50 -8.49 31.18
CA VAL A 309 28.48 -9.43 30.69
C VAL A 309 28.90 -10.88 30.79
N VAL A 310 27.91 -11.76 31.04
CA VAL A 310 28.01 -13.22 30.95
C VAL A 310 27.13 -13.69 29.80
N VAL A 311 27.74 -14.29 28.79
CA VAL A 311 27.06 -14.88 27.63
C VAL A 311 26.96 -16.39 27.85
N ARG A 312 25.73 -16.92 27.80
CA ARG A 312 25.44 -18.34 28.01
C ARG A 312 25.16 -19.03 26.69
N ALA A 313 25.88 -20.11 26.42
CA ALA A 313 25.60 -21.00 25.31
C ALA A 313 24.58 -22.08 25.70
N GLN A 314 23.92 -22.66 24.70
CA GLN A 314 22.95 -23.75 24.88
C GLN A 314 23.58 -24.99 25.55
N SER A 315 24.87 -25.21 25.34
CA SER A 315 25.65 -26.27 25.99
C SER A 315 25.80 -26.08 27.52
N GLY A 316 25.47 -24.91 28.04
CA GLY A 316 25.73 -24.50 29.42
C GLY A 316 27.08 -23.80 29.62
N GLU A 317 27.92 -23.69 28.58
CA GLU A 317 29.16 -22.93 28.65
C GLU A 317 28.88 -21.43 28.86
N GLU A 318 29.67 -20.78 29.72
CA GLU A 318 29.58 -19.34 29.99
C GLU A 318 30.84 -18.61 29.53
N PHE A 319 30.66 -17.50 28.83
CA PHE A 319 31.72 -16.59 28.42
C PHE A 319 31.58 -15.27 29.16
N ARG A 320 32.67 -14.76 29.72
CA ARG A 320 32.70 -13.47 30.44
C ARG A 320 33.44 -12.44 29.61
N ALA A 321 32.84 -11.27 29.45
CA ALA A 321 33.42 -10.15 28.71
C ALA A 321 33.06 -8.82 29.36
N ALA A 322 33.82 -7.76 29.09
CA ALA A 322 33.47 -6.42 29.55
C ALA A 322 32.24 -5.87 28.83
N LYS A 323 32.11 -6.14 27.52
CA LYS A 323 30.99 -5.73 26.66
C LYS A 323 30.70 -6.84 25.64
N VAL A 324 29.50 -6.86 25.07
CA VAL A 324 29.11 -7.80 23.99
C VAL A 324 28.54 -7.03 22.80
N ILE A 325 28.92 -7.43 21.58
CA ILE A 325 28.25 -7.02 20.35
C ILE A 325 27.31 -8.14 19.94
N VAL A 326 26.04 -7.80 19.76
CA VAL A 326 25.01 -8.70 19.24
C VAL A 326 24.79 -8.37 17.77
N ALA A 327 25.21 -9.26 16.89
CA ALA A 327 25.18 -9.11 15.43
C ALA A 327 24.27 -10.16 14.76
N VAL A 328 23.10 -10.42 15.35
CA VAL A 328 22.10 -11.37 14.82
C VAL A 328 20.88 -10.61 14.30
N PRO A 329 20.15 -11.14 13.31
CA PRO A 329 18.96 -10.47 12.78
C PRO A 329 17.94 -10.16 13.87
N PRO A 330 17.31 -8.97 13.88
CA PRO A 330 16.41 -8.55 14.95
C PRO A 330 15.30 -9.56 15.30
N PRO A 331 14.61 -10.21 14.34
CA PRO A 331 13.57 -11.19 14.68
C PRO A 331 14.11 -12.42 15.42
N MET A 332 15.40 -12.77 15.23
CA MET A 332 16.05 -13.94 15.82
C MET A 332 16.52 -13.70 17.26
N LEU A 333 16.56 -12.44 17.71
CA LEU A 333 16.90 -12.06 19.08
C LEU A 333 15.92 -12.63 20.12
N THR A 334 14.69 -12.96 19.70
CA THR A 334 13.68 -13.62 20.54
C THR A 334 14.14 -14.97 21.09
N SER A 335 15.16 -15.60 20.49
CA SER A 335 15.78 -16.84 20.95
C SER A 335 16.83 -16.64 22.06
N ILE A 336 17.18 -15.38 22.38
CA ILE A 336 18.19 -15.02 23.38
C ILE A 336 17.50 -14.32 24.56
N SER A 337 17.66 -14.88 25.76
CA SER A 337 17.20 -14.23 26.99
C SER A 337 18.14 -13.12 27.44
N PHE A 338 17.60 -12.01 27.95
CA PHE A 338 18.38 -10.89 28.48
C PHE A 338 18.06 -10.65 29.95
N GLN A 339 19.09 -10.44 30.77
CA GLN A 339 18.96 -10.08 32.18
C GLN A 339 19.86 -8.87 32.49
N PRO A 340 19.32 -7.71 32.91
CA PRO A 340 17.89 -7.41 33.03
C PRO A 340 17.16 -7.46 31.68
N PRO A 341 15.82 -7.57 31.67
CA PRO A 341 15.04 -7.55 30.44
C PRO A 341 15.34 -6.32 29.59
N LEU A 342 15.30 -6.47 28.26
CA LEU A 342 15.45 -5.35 27.34
C LEU A 342 14.29 -4.35 27.50
N PRO A 343 14.51 -3.05 27.23
CA PRO A 343 13.44 -2.06 27.19
C PRO A 343 12.32 -2.46 26.22
N GLU A 344 11.09 -2.06 26.52
CA GLU A 344 9.89 -2.43 25.74
C GLU A 344 10.02 -2.08 24.26
N GLU A 345 10.58 -0.91 23.94
CA GLU A 345 10.81 -0.47 22.56
C GLU A 345 11.69 -1.47 21.76
N ARG A 346 12.70 -2.05 22.41
CA ARG A 346 13.59 -3.04 21.80
C ARG A 346 12.90 -4.39 21.64
N LEU A 347 12.00 -4.77 22.57
CA LEU A 347 11.20 -5.99 22.45
C LEU A 347 10.21 -5.87 21.28
N ARG A 348 9.48 -4.74 21.19
CA ARG A 348 8.55 -4.47 20.09
C ARG A 348 9.25 -4.48 18.73
N LEU A 349 10.46 -3.91 18.62
CA LEU A 349 11.26 -3.98 17.39
C LEU A 349 11.46 -5.41 16.90
N GLN A 350 11.79 -6.33 17.80
CA GLN A 350 12.02 -7.75 17.46
C GLN A 350 10.72 -8.44 17.06
N GLU A 351 9.63 -8.18 17.78
CA GLU A 351 8.31 -8.77 17.51
C GLU A 351 7.66 -8.24 16.22
N ASN A 352 7.87 -6.96 15.91
CA ASN A 352 7.25 -6.25 14.80
C ASN A 352 8.08 -6.28 13.51
N THR A 353 9.23 -6.95 13.52
CA THR A 353 10.03 -7.21 12.32
C THR A 353 9.99 -8.70 11.95
N GLN A 354 10.26 -9.00 10.69
CA GLN A 354 10.41 -10.36 10.18
C GLN A 354 11.45 -10.40 9.07
N MET A 355 12.12 -11.54 8.94
CA MET A 355 12.98 -11.77 7.78
C MET A 355 12.12 -12.07 6.56
N GLY A 356 12.61 -11.69 5.38
CA GLY A 356 11.96 -12.05 4.13
C GLY A 356 12.06 -13.55 3.85
N VAL A 357 11.27 -13.99 2.87
CA VAL A 357 11.20 -15.37 2.41
C VAL A 357 11.92 -15.47 1.08
N VAL A 358 12.97 -16.27 1.03
CA VAL A 358 13.73 -16.48 -0.21
C VAL A 358 14.19 -17.91 -0.34
N TYR A 359 14.14 -18.39 -1.57
CA TYR A 359 14.77 -19.60 -2.05
C TYR A 359 15.80 -19.22 -3.11
N LYS A 360 17.01 -19.78 -3.00
CA LYS A 360 18.10 -19.60 -3.96
C LYS A 360 18.56 -20.96 -4.45
N ALA A 361 18.75 -21.09 -5.75
CA ALA A 361 19.41 -22.23 -6.35
C ALA A 361 20.49 -21.82 -7.35
N ILE A 362 21.48 -22.68 -7.53
CA ILE A 362 22.52 -22.59 -8.56
C ILE A 362 22.44 -23.87 -9.40
N ALA A 363 22.04 -23.73 -10.66
CA ALA A 363 22.17 -24.78 -11.67
C ALA A 363 23.55 -24.72 -12.30
N VAL A 364 24.30 -25.82 -12.18
CA VAL A 364 25.63 -25.96 -12.76
C VAL A 364 25.51 -26.65 -14.13
N PHE A 365 26.21 -26.14 -15.13
CA PHE A 365 26.31 -26.70 -16.48
C PHE A 365 27.77 -26.77 -16.91
N GLU A 366 28.06 -27.56 -17.93
CA GLU A 366 29.43 -27.68 -18.47
C GLU A 366 29.97 -26.34 -18.96
N THR A 367 29.12 -25.50 -19.57
CA THR A 367 29.48 -24.18 -20.10
C THR A 367 28.35 -23.18 -19.85
N PRO A 368 28.64 -21.86 -19.73
CA PRO A 368 27.62 -20.81 -19.61
C PRO A 368 26.95 -20.48 -20.96
N PHE A 369 26.31 -21.46 -21.58
CA PHE A 369 25.81 -21.38 -22.96
C PHE A 369 24.72 -20.31 -23.20
N TRP A 370 24.09 -19.79 -22.14
CA TRP A 370 23.13 -18.69 -22.18
C TRP A 370 23.75 -17.34 -22.57
N ARG A 371 25.07 -17.17 -22.43
CA ARG A 371 25.78 -15.93 -22.83
C ARG A 371 25.60 -15.62 -24.31
N ASP A 372 25.59 -16.64 -25.16
CA ASP A 372 25.33 -16.54 -26.60
C ASP A 372 23.82 -16.47 -26.96
N ARG A 373 22.95 -16.26 -25.95
CA ARG A 373 21.49 -16.22 -26.10
C ARG A 373 20.95 -14.91 -25.54
N PHE A 374 20.39 -14.92 -24.34
CA PHE A 374 19.82 -13.72 -23.71
C PHE A 374 20.80 -13.02 -22.76
N GLY A 375 22.05 -13.47 -22.68
CA GLY A 375 23.10 -12.84 -21.88
C GLY A 375 23.18 -13.34 -20.43
N GLY A 376 22.24 -14.17 -19.98
CA GLY A 376 22.27 -14.81 -18.66
C GLY A 376 21.54 -14.07 -17.54
N GLU A 377 20.91 -12.92 -17.82
CA GLU A 377 20.11 -12.18 -16.85
C GLU A 377 18.68 -11.97 -17.34
N CYS A 378 17.69 -12.38 -16.55
CA CYS A 378 16.29 -12.06 -16.83
C CYS A 378 15.41 -12.11 -15.58
N ILE A 379 14.25 -11.46 -15.66
CA ILE A 379 13.17 -11.56 -14.67
C ILE A 379 12.01 -12.28 -15.32
N VAL A 380 11.58 -13.39 -14.72
CA VAL A 380 10.42 -14.15 -15.14
C VAL A 380 9.21 -13.71 -14.33
N LEU A 381 8.17 -13.24 -15.02
CA LEU A 381 6.94 -12.73 -14.40
C LEU A 381 5.89 -13.82 -14.14
N ASP A 382 6.02 -14.97 -14.81
CA ASP A 382 5.16 -16.13 -14.63
C ASP A 382 5.28 -16.70 -13.21
N ASP A 383 4.25 -17.39 -12.74
CA ASP A 383 4.27 -18.03 -11.44
C ASP A 383 5.12 -19.33 -11.46
N PRO A 384 6.01 -19.55 -10.47
CA PRO A 384 6.43 -18.61 -9.44
C PRO A 384 7.40 -17.55 -10.01
N PRO A 385 7.22 -16.25 -9.69
CA PRO A 385 8.09 -15.20 -10.22
C PRO A 385 9.51 -15.35 -9.69
N ARG A 386 10.50 -15.08 -10.55
CA ARG A 386 11.91 -15.36 -10.24
C ARG A 386 12.89 -14.51 -11.03
N GLY A 387 14.05 -14.28 -10.42
CA GLY A 387 15.21 -13.71 -11.08
C GLY A 387 16.17 -14.81 -11.52
N ILE A 388 16.74 -14.65 -12.72
CA ILE A 388 17.76 -15.51 -13.29
C ILE A 388 19.01 -14.66 -13.51
N PHE A 389 20.16 -15.12 -13.03
CA PHE A 389 21.41 -14.38 -13.13
C PHE A 389 22.58 -15.32 -13.47
N ASP A 390 23.45 -14.90 -14.38
CA ASP A 390 24.72 -15.55 -14.61
C ASP A 390 25.64 -15.30 -13.41
N SER A 391 26.08 -16.38 -12.78
CA SER A 391 27.02 -16.36 -11.66
C SER A 391 28.29 -17.16 -11.97
N SER A 392 28.52 -17.45 -13.26
CA SER A 392 29.71 -18.16 -13.74
C SER A 392 30.93 -17.27 -13.62
N SER A 393 32.11 -17.90 -13.57
CA SER A 393 33.35 -17.14 -13.73
C SER A 393 33.38 -16.39 -15.08
N PRO A 394 34.23 -15.37 -15.26
CA PRO A 394 34.36 -14.67 -16.54
C PRO A 394 34.73 -15.57 -17.73
N SER A 395 35.22 -16.80 -17.49
CA SER A 395 35.56 -17.75 -18.55
C SER A 395 34.33 -18.39 -19.19
N ASP A 396 34.27 -18.40 -20.53
CA ASP A 396 33.23 -19.13 -21.29
C ASP A 396 33.49 -20.64 -21.38
N LYS A 397 34.65 -21.11 -20.89
CA LYS A 397 35.02 -22.54 -20.92
C LYS A 397 34.35 -23.36 -19.82
N GLY A 398 33.61 -22.71 -18.92
CA GLY A 398 32.89 -23.34 -17.84
C GLY A 398 33.68 -23.54 -16.53
N PRO A 399 33.01 -24.08 -15.48
CA PRO A 399 31.58 -24.43 -15.47
C PRO A 399 30.67 -23.19 -15.54
N GLY A 400 29.49 -23.37 -16.13
CA GLY A 400 28.43 -22.36 -16.12
C GLY A 400 27.60 -22.47 -14.84
N HIS A 401 27.36 -21.37 -14.14
CA HIS A 401 26.52 -21.29 -12.94
C HIS A 401 25.35 -20.34 -13.17
N LEU A 402 24.14 -20.88 -13.28
CA LEU A 402 22.92 -20.09 -13.42
C LEU A 402 22.20 -19.99 -12.07
N CYS A 403 22.15 -18.78 -11.52
CA CYS A 403 21.49 -18.48 -10.26
C CYS A 403 20.00 -18.26 -10.48
N VAL A 404 19.17 -18.90 -9.65
CA VAL A 404 17.71 -18.75 -9.61
C VAL A 404 17.31 -18.23 -8.24
N LEU A 405 16.58 -17.12 -8.21
CA LEU A 405 16.07 -16.49 -6.99
C LEU A 405 14.55 -16.43 -7.02
N VAL A 406 13.91 -16.98 -5.98
CA VAL A 406 12.46 -16.91 -5.78
C VAL A 406 12.20 -16.26 -4.43
N GLY A 407 11.43 -15.17 -4.42
CA GLY A 407 11.12 -14.39 -3.22
C GLY A 407 9.65 -14.53 -2.78
N GLY A 408 9.37 -14.22 -1.52
CA GLY A 408 8.03 -14.16 -0.95
C GLY A 408 7.33 -15.51 -0.85
N SER A 409 5.99 -15.48 -0.77
CA SER A 409 5.15 -16.68 -0.65
C SER A 409 5.38 -17.73 -1.75
N PRO A 410 5.68 -17.37 -3.03
CA PRO A 410 6.05 -18.34 -4.06
C PRO A 410 7.24 -19.24 -3.69
N ALA A 411 8.19 -18.75 -2.91
CA ALA A 411 9.34 -19.56 -2.47
C ALA A 411 8.91 -20.71 -1.53
N ARG A 412 7.90 -20.50 -0.69
CA ARG A 412 7.38 -21.55 0.23
C ARG A 412 6.70 -22.70 -0.52
N MET A 413 6.18 -22.43 -1.72
CA MET A 413 5.58 -23.47 -2.55
C MET A 413 6.60 -24.54 -2.96
N LEU A 414 7.89 -24.21 -2.93
CA LEU A 414 8.98 -25.08 -3.33
C LEU A 414 9.40 -26.08 -2.24
N ASP A 415 9.09 -25.81 -0.96
CA ASP A 415 9.60 -26.58 0.19
C ASP A 415 9.18 -28.06 0.15
N GLY A 416 7.97 -28.33 -0.34
CA GLY A 416 7.41 -29.69 -0.44
C GLY A 416 7.76 -30.44 -1.73
N MET A 417 8.50 -29.83 -2.65
CA MET A 417 8.78 -30.41 -3.96
C MET A 417 10.03 -31.31 -3.94
N SER A 418 10.17 -32.19 -4.94
CA SER A 418 11.45 -32.85 -5.20
C SER A 418 12.40 -31.90 -5.93
N PRO A 419 13.74 -32.10 -5.86
CA PRO A 419 14.68 -31.29 -6.63
C PRO A 419 14.37 -31.27 -8.13
N GLN A 420 14.02 -32.43 -8.71
CA GLN A 420 13.66 -32.53 -10.13
C GLN A 420 12.40 -31.72 -10.47
N ALA A 421 11.37 -31.77 -9.61
CA ALA A 421 10.16 -30.98 -9.82
C ALA A 421 10.45 -29.47 -9.72
N ARG A 422 11.37 -29.05 -8.85
CA ARG A 422 11.84 -27.65 -8.78
C ARG A 422 12.59 -27.25 -10.05
N ILE A 423 13.48 -28.09 -10.57
CA ILE A 423 14.19 -27.84 -11.83
C ILE A 423 13.18 -27.65 -12.98
N GLU A 424 12.23 -28.57 -13.13
CA GLU A 424 11.20 -28.49 -14.19
C GLU A 424 10.33 -27.23 -14.06
N LEU A 425 9.90 -26.90 -12.84
CA LEU A 425 9.06 -25.72 -12.59
C LEU A 425 9.82 -24.41 -12.84
N LEU A 426 11.06 -24.30 -12.36
CA LEU A 426 11.83 -23.06 -12.38
C LEU A 426 12.52 -22.83 -13.73
N LEU A 427 13.04 -23.88 -14.35
CA LEU A 427 13.81 -23.77 -15.60
C LEU A 427 12.99 -24.13 -16.85
N GLY A 428 11.88 -24.85 -16.72
CA GLY A 428 11.04 -25.26 -17.85
C GLY A 428 10.57 -24.11 -18.74
N PRO A 429 10.10 -22.98 -18.19
CA PRO A 429 9.74 -21.81 -19.00
C PRO A 429 10.89 -21.20 -19.81
N LEU A 430 12.15 -21.55 -19.53
CA LEU A 430 13.32 -21.09 -20.29
C LEU A 430 13.65 -21.97 -21.49
N ILE A 431 12.97 -23.10 -21.70
CA ILE A 431 13.25 -24.04 -22.81
C ILE A 431 13.15 -23.34 -24.17
N GLU A 432 12.18 -22.45 -24.36
CA GLU A 432 12.04 -21.72 -25.64
C GLU A 432 13.22 -20.79 -25.93
N LEU A 433 13.90 -20.31 -24.88
CA LEU A 433 15.04 -19.39 -24.99
C LEU A 433 16.39 -20.12 -25.05
N LEU A 434 16.51 -21.23 -24.30
CA LEU A 434 17.77 -21.89 -23.99
C LEU A 434 17.86 -23.33 -24.47
N GLY A 435 16.78 -23.91 -25.00
CA GLY A 435 16.71 -25.32 -25.36
C GLY A 435 16.45 -26.24 -24.16
N ALA A 436 16.18 -27.51 -24.45
CA ALA A 436 15.79 -28.51 -23.45
C ALA A 436 16.95 -28.94 -22.52
N GLU A 437 18.19 -28.62 -22.89
CA GLU A 437 19.39 -28.83 -22.08
C GLU A 437 19.34 -28.09 -20.74
N ILE A 438 18.59 -26.99 -20.63
CA ILE A 438 18.43 -26.22 -19.39
C ILE A 438 17.83 -27.06 -18.24
N LEU A 439 17.08 -28.12 -18.56
CA LEU A 439 16.52 -29.05 -17.57
C LEU A 439 17.49 -30.12 -17.09
N LYS A 440 18.73 -30.11 -17.58
CA LYS A 440 19.75 -31.14 -17.29
C LYS A 440 21.01 -30.50 -16.70
N PRO A 441 20.92 -29.80 -15.56
CA PRO A 441 22.12 -29.33 -14.88
C PRO A 441 22.97 -30.53 -14.44
N VAL A 442 24.29 -30.37 -14.51
CA VAL A 442 25.23 -31.39 -14.00
C VAL A 442 25.20 -31.45 -12.46
N GLU A 443 24.96 -30.31 -11.82
CA GLU A 443 24.73 -30.21 -10.38
C GLU A 443 23.65 -29.17 -10.08
N TRP A 444 22.91 -29.38 -8.99
CA TRP A 444 21.89 -28.46 -8.50
C TRP A 444 22.07 -28.23 -7.02
N HIS A 445 22.45 -26.99 -6.66
CA HIS A 445 22.66 -26.57 -5.28
C HIS A 445 21.56 -25.61 -4.87
N GLU A 446 20.90 -25.84 -3.74
CA GLU A 446 19.73 -25.05 -3.34
C GLU A 446 19.66 -24.78 -1.84
N LYS A 447 19.03 -23.67 -1.46
CA LYS A 447 18.76 -23.31 -0.06
C LYS A 447 17.46 -22.51 0.04
N ALA A 448 16.53 -23.02 0.85
CA ALA A 448 15.41 -22.26 1.38
C ALA A 448 15.86 -21.52 2.64
N TRP A 449 16.18 -20.23 2.51
CA TRP A 449 16.74 -19.43 3.62
C TRP A 449 15.76 -19.20 4.76
N HIS A 450 14.46 -19.18 4.44
CA HIS A 450 13.39 -19.05 5.41
C HIS A 450 13.16 -20.31 6.26
N GLY A 451 13.80 -21.44 5.91
CA GLY A 451 13.85 -22.64 6.74
C GLY A 451 15.07 -22.69 7.65
N ASP A 452 15.98 -21.71 7.59
CA ASP A 452 17.16 -21.65 8.43
C ASP A 452 16.84 -20.98 9.77
N GLU A 453 17.02 -21.69 10.89
CA GLU A 453 16.63 -21.17 12.21
C GLU A 453 17.52 -20.03 12.72
N PHE A 454 18.74 -19.86 12.17
CA PHE A 454 19.67 -18.82 12.60
C PHE A 454 19.58 -17.57 11.73
N CYS A 455 19.18 -17.73 10.47
CA CYS A 455 18.89 -16.59 9.59
C CYS A 455 17.44 -16.13 9.74
N GLY A 456 16.49 -17.05 9.89
CA GLY A 456 15.03 -16.80 9.86
C GLY A 456 14.45 -16.50 8.48
N GLY A 457 15.31 -16.32 7.47
CA GLY A 457 14.95 -15.83 6.15
C GLY A 457 16.08 -15.03 5.50
N GLY A 458 15.71 -14.19 4.54
CA GLY A 458 16.61 -13.28 3.85
C GLY A 458 15.84 -12.22 3.08
N TYR A 459 16.45 -11.18 2.53
CA TYR A 459 17.86 -10.82 2.75
C TYR A 459 18.07 -10.06 4.07
N MET A 460 17.02 -9.39 4.55
CA MET A 460 17.06 -8.45 5.66
C MET A 460 15.77 -8.52 6.48
N ALA A 461 15.83 -8.10 7.75
CA ALA A 461 14.62 -7.91 8.53
C ALA A 461 13.86 -6.65 8.09
N MET A 462 12.54 -6.78 7.97
CA MET A 462 11.63 -5.72 7.56
C MET A 462 10.46 -5.59 8.54
N SER A 463 9.94 -4.37 8.69
CA SER A 463 8.72 -4.13 9.48
C SER A 463 7.53 -4.90 8.91
N LYS A 464 6.77 -5.52 9.81
CA LYS A 464 5.45 -6.09 9.50
C LYS A 464 4.46 -5.00 9.08
N ILE A 465 3.40 -5.38 8.39
CA ILE A 465 2.33 -4.46 8.04
C ILE A 465 1.76 -3.79 9.30
N ASN A 466 1.38 -2.50 9.18
CA ASN A 466 0.85 -1.67 10.26
C ASN A 466 1.80 -1.37 11.44
N THR A 467 3.09 -1.68 11.32
CA THR A 467 4.11 -1.33 12.33
C THR A 467 5.07 -0.28 11.77
N LEU A 468 5.63 0.53 12.67
CA LEU A 468 6.69 1.50 12.36
C LEU A 468 8.01 1.16 13.06
N GLU A 469 7.98 0.20 14.00
CA GLU A 469 9.19 -0.38 14.55
C GLU A 469 9.95 -1.14 13.44
N GLY A 470 11.25 -0.87 13.32
CA GLY A 470 12.08 -1.49 12.26
C GLY A 470 12.28 -0.63 11.01
N LEU A 471 11.91 0.65 11.04
CA LEU A 471 12.37 1.60 10.03
C LEU A 471 13.90 1.68 10.05
N MET A 472 14.50 1.74 8.87
CA MET A 472 15.95 1.80 8.72
C MET A 472 16.49 3.24 8.75
N PRO A 473 17.70 3.46 9.29
CA PRO A 473 18.50 2.50 10.04
C PRO A 473 17.80 2.10 11.34
N MET A 474 17.78 0.79 11.66
CA MET A 474 17.08 0.33 12.86
C MET A 474 17.75 0.87 14.13
N PRO A 475 16.98 1.13 15.21
CA PRO A 475 17.52 1.58 16.48
C PRO A 475 18.62 0.65 16.99
N HIS A 476 19.73 1.24 17.41
CA HIS A 476 20.97 0.51 17.76
C HIS A 476 21.73 1.14 18.93
N GLU A 477 21.06 2.00 19.70
CA GLU A 477 21.59 2.53 20.95
C GLU A 477 21.95 1.38 21.90
N ARG A 478 23.14 1.46 22.51
CA ARG A 478 23.58 0.44 23.48
C ARG A 478 22.63 0.39 24.68
N ILE A 479 22.44 -0.82 25.22
CA ILE A 479 21.66 -1.05 26.44
C ILE A 479 22.60 -1.62 27.49
N GLY A 480 23.12 -0.74 28.35
CA GLY A 480 24.22 -1.06 29.25
C GLY A 480 25.49 -1.43 28.46
N ASP A 481 26.02 -2.62 28.72
CA ASP A 481 27.22 -3.18 28.06
C ASP A 481 26.90 -4.04 26.82
N VAL A 482 25.66 -4.00 26.35
CA VAL A 482 25.20 -4.66 25.11
C VAL A 482 25.15 -3.66 23.96
N HIS A 483 25.96 -3.90 22.94
CA HIS A 483 25.99 -3.15 21.68
C HIS A 483 25.33 -3.94 20.56
N TRP A 484 24.75 -3.25 19.58
CA TRP A 484 24.01 -3.87 18.48
C TRP A 484 24.75 -3.66 17.18
N ALA A 485 24.90 -4.69 16.37
CA ALA A 485 25.35 -4.63 14.98
C ALA A 485 24.41 -5.47 14.11
N GLY A 486 24.73 -5.58 12.82
CA GLY A 486 23.86 -6.22 11.84
C GLY A 486 23.49 -5.22 10.76
N THR A 487 23.31 -5.72 9.54
CA THR A 487 23.12 -4.86 8.36
C THR A 487 21.91 -3.93 8.51
N GLU A 488 20.90 -4.31 9.29
CA GLU A 488 19.71 -3.51 9.55
C GLU A 488 19.98 -2.22 10.35
N THR A 489 21.08 -2.16 11.11
CA THR A 489 21.48 -0.95 11.86
C THR A 489 22.34 0.00 11.02
N ALA A 490 22.69 -0.38 9.79
CA ALA A 490 23.61 0.36 8.96
C ALA A 490 22.97 1.65 8.42
N ALA A 491 23.73 2.74 8.38
CA ALA A 491 23.24 4.01 7.84
C ALA A 491 23.20 4.02 6.30
N GLU A 492 24.02 3.18 5.67
CA GLU A 492 24.09 2.99 4.22
C GLU A 492 24.13 1.50 3.90
N HIS A 493 23.54 1.11 2.78
CA HIS A 493 23.50 -0.26 2.26
C HIS A 493 22.91 -1.28 3.25
N SER A 494 21.91 -0.87 4.04
CA SER A 494 21.20 -1.77 4.96
C SER A 494 20.56 -2.93 4.18
N GLY A 495 20.78 -4.16 4.65
CA GLY A 495 20.38 -5.39 3.96
C GLY A 495 21.45 -6.01 3.06
N TYR A 496 22.60 -5.34 2.87
CA TYR A 496 23.72 -5.83 2.07
C TYR A 496 24.94 -6.15 2.95
N ILE A 497 25.97 -6.75 2.33
CA ILE A 497 27.25 -7.08 2.97
C ILE A 497 27.96 -5.80 3.43
N GLU A 498 27.89 -4.74 2.63
CA GLU A 498 28.45 -3.42 2.93
C GLU A 498 27.87 -2.86 4.23
N GLY A 499 26.54 -2.95 4.42
CA GLY A 499 25.89 -2.56 5.67
C GLY A 499 26.29 -3.43 6.86
N ALA A 500 26.52 -4.73 6.64
CA ALA A 500 27.05 -5.61 7.69
C ALA A 500 28.48 -5.20 8.12
N ILE A 501 29.34 -4.84 7.16
CA ILE A 501 30.71 -4.36 7.43
C ILE A 501 30.66 -3.01 8.16
N GLU A 502 29.87 -2.06 7.67
CA GLU A 502 29.72 -0.73 8.26
C GLU A 502 29.24 -0.83 9.71
N SER A 503 28.12 -1.53 9.94
CA SER A 503 27.55 -1.72 11.27
C SER A 503 28.49 -2.45 12.23
N GLY A 504 29.24 -3.46 11.75
CA GLY A 504 30.23 -4.19 12.55
C GLY A 504 31.41 -3.30 12.97
N GLN A 505 31.95 -2.51 12.05
CA GLN A 505 33.02 -1.55 12.34
C GLN A 505 32.56 -0.44 13.29
N ARG A 506 31.33 0.07 13.11
CA ARG A 506 30.73 1.05 14.03
C ARG A 506 30.58 0.47 15.44
N ALA A 507 29.99 -0.71 15.61
CA ALA A 507 29.86 -1.32 16.94
C ALA A 507 31.22 -1.56 17.61
N ALA A 508 32.23 -1.98 16.86
CA ALA A 508 33.58 -2.16 17.39
C ALA A 508 34.18 -0.83 17.87
N ARG A 509 33.97 0.28 17.14
CA ARG A 509 34.43 1.61 17.56
C ARG A 509 33.75 2.11 18.83
N GLU A 510 32.45 1.85 19.00
CA GLU A 510 31.72 2.21 20.23
C GLU A 510 32.21 1.47 21.49
N ILE A 511 32.89 0.34 21.31
CA ILE A 511 33.48 -0.41 22.41
C ILE A 511 34.84 0.14 22.81
N VAL A 512 35.64 0.53 21.81
CA VAL A 512 37.02 1.02 21.98
C VAL A 512 37.07 2.46 22.48
N LEU A 513 36.06 3.28 22.13
CA LEU A 513 35.80 4.60 22.70
C LEU A 513 35.15 4.47 24.10
#